data_AF-A0A380TPG1-F1
#
_entry.id   AF-A0A380TPG1-F1
#
_cell.length_a   1.000
_cell.length_b   1.000
_cell.length_c   1.000
_cell.angle_alpha   90.00
_cell.angle_beta   90.00
_cell.angle_gamma   90.00
#
_symmetry.space_group_name_H-M   'P 1'
#
loop_
_entity.id
_entity.type
_entity.pdbx_description
1 polymer ?
#
loop_
_entity_poly.entity_id
_entity_poly.type
_entity_poly.pdbx_seq_one_letter_code
_entity_poly.pdbx_strand_id
1 'polypeptide(L)'
;MLYASRDSFIKRYEERTLQLLASNKDGTLNTEKVDEALEDSSHTIDSYLAGRYALPLAVVPAVLERHCCYIARYFLEKNRATEQARKDYEDSIRFLEKVASGAISLGLAENGESVESENTVVMESSGSVWARDKSKGFI
;
A
#
# COMPACT_ATOMS: atom_id res chain seq x y z
N MET A 1 9.18 9.60 -9.64
CA MET A 1 8.18 9.19 -10.66
C MET A 1 6.84 9.04 -9.93
N LEU A 2 5.70 9.34 -10.54
CA LEU A 2 4.41 9.19 -9.85
C LEU A 2 4.01 7.71 -9.78
N TYR A 3 3.74 7.22 -8.57
CA TYR A 3 3.31 5.83 -8.35
C TYR A 3 1.79 5.63 -8.43
N ALA A 4 1.03 6.70 -8.24
CA ALA A 4 -0.42 6.68 -8.35
C ALA A 4 -0.89 7.88 -9.18
N SER A 5 -1.93 7.65 -9.97
CA SER A 5 -2.62 8.72 -10.70
C SER A 5 -3.84 9.20 -9.92
N ARG A 6 -4.33 10.40 -10.26
CA ARG A 6 -5.60 10.91 -9.72
C ARG A 6 -6.76 9.94 -9.94
N ASP A 7 -6.80 9.26 -11.09
CA ASP A 7 -7.84 8.27 -11.42
C ASP A 7 -7.84 7.08 -10.44
N SER A 8 -6.66 6.57 -10.08
CA SER A 8 -6.48 5.54 -9.04
C SER A 8 -7.01 5.98 -7.69
N PHE A 9 -6.75 7.24 -7.33
CA PHE A 9 -7.23 7.82 -6.08
C PHE A 9 -8.76 7.97 -6.09
N ILE A 10 -9.33 8.43 -7.20
CA ILE A 10 -10.78 8.55 -7.40
C ILE A 10 -11.46 7.18 -7.33
N LYS A 11 -10.92 6.17 -8.00
CA LYS A 11 -11.43 4.79 -7.96
C LYS A 11 -11.51 4.23 -6.53
N ARG A 12 -10.62 4.67 -5.64
CA ARG A 12 -10.52 4.14 -4.28
C ARG A 12 -11.32 4.91 -3.23
N TYR A 13 -11.38 6.25 -3.33
CA TYR A 13 -12.01 7.10 -2.31
C TYR A 13 -13.21 7.91 -2.79
N GLU A 14 -13.55 7.81 -4.08
CA GLU A 14 -14.58 8.61 -4.75
C GLU A 14 -14.22 10.12 -4.84
N GLU A 15 -14.74 10.79 -5.86
CA GLU A 15 -14.47 12.23 -6.09
C GLU A 15 -14.98 13.13 -4.95
N ARG A 16 -16.05 12.71 -4.27
CA ARG A 16 -16.64 13.46 -3.16
C ARG A 16 -15.67 13.60 -1.98
N THR A 17 -14.94 12.54 -1.67
CA THR A 17 -13.93 12.56 -0.60
C THR A 17 -12.78 13.50 -0.97
N LEU A 18 -12.31 13.43 -2.22
CA LEU A 18 -11.32 14.38 -2.74
C LEU A 18 -11.78 15.82 -2.65
N GLN A 19 -13.04 16.12 -3.00
CA GLN A 19 -13.59 17.47 -2.82
C GLN A 19 -13.59 17.90 -1.36
N LEU A 20 -13.98 17.03 -0.43
CA LEU A 20 -13.98 17.35 1.01
C LEU A 20 -12.57 17.64 1.55
N LEU A 21 -11.57 16.88 1.12
CA LEU A 21 -10.19 17.05 1.58
C LEU A 21 -9.45 18.20 0.87
N ALA A 22 -9.67 18.37 -0.43
CA ALA A 22 -8.94 19.32 -1.29
C ALA A 22 -9.80 20.50 -1.75
N SER A 23 -10.83 20.89 -0.99
CA SER A 23 -11.61 22.10 -1.28
C SER A 23 -10.72 23.35 -1.23
N ASN A 24 -10.80 24.18 -2.26
CA ASN A 24 -10.23 25.53 -2.23
C ASN A 24 -11.13 26.49 -1.44
N LYS A 25 -10.65 27.70 -1.15
CA LYS A 25 -11.44 28.75 -0.49
C LYS A 25 -12.71 29.12 -1.28
N ASP A 26 -12.70 28.91 -2.59
CA ASP A 26 -13.83 29.09 -3.52
C ASP A 26 -14.79 27.89 -3.61
N GLY A 27 -14.54 26.82 -2.84
CA GLY A 27 -15.39 25.61 -2.84
C GLY A 27 -15.20 24.70 -4.05
N THR A 28 -14.26 25.00 -4.93
CA THR A 28 -13.86 24.14 -6.06
C THR A 28 -12.76 23.15 -5.64
N LEU A 29 -12.70 22.01 -6.33
CA LEU A 29 -11.64 21.03 -6.14
C LEU A 29 -10.29 21.65 -6.53
N ASN A 30 -9.36 21.73 -5.59
CA ASN A 30 -8.00 22.13 -5.86
C ASN A 30 -7.20 20.92 -6.36
N THR A 31 -7.10 20.79 -7.68
CA THR A 31 -6.37 19.70 -8.33
C THR A 31 -4.86 19.79 -8.12
N GLU A 32 -4.32 21.01 -8.01
CA GLU A 32 -2.88 21.23 -7.79
C GLU A 32 -2.43 20.68 -6.44
N LYS A 33 -3.24 20.85 -5.38
CA LYS A 33 -2.96 20.25 -4.06
C LYS A 33 -2.97 18.73 -4.08
N VAL A 34 -3.82 18.13 -4.92
CA VAL A 34 -3.91 16.67 -5.04
C VAL A 34 -2.67 16.14 -5.76
N ASP A 35 -2.24 16.81 -6.83
CA ASP A 35 -1.00 16.49 -7.52
C ASP A 35 0.22 16.66 -6.60
N GLU A 36 0.34 17.78 -5.88
CA GLU A 36 1.41 18.03 -4.90
C GLU A 36 1.47 16.90 -3.85
N ALA A 37 0.32 16.49 -3.30
CA ALA A 37 0.27 15.41 -2.32
C ALA A 37 0.66 14.05 -2.91
N LEU A 38 0.32 13.77 -4.18
CA LEU A 38 0.73 12.55 -4.86
C LEU A 38 2.23 12.56 -5.20
N GLU A 39 2.78 13.71 -5.57
CA GLU A 39 4.21 13.92 -5.79
C GLU A 39 5.00 13.71 -4.49
N ASP A 40 4.63 14.39 -3.40
CA ASP A 40 5.26 14.22 -2.08
C ASP A 40 5.22 12.76 -1.60
N SER A 41 4.09 12.09 -1.80
CA SER A 41 3.93 10.68 -1.45
C SER A 41 4.85 9.80 -2.28
N SER A 42 4.99 10.11 -3.56
CA SER A 42 5.86 9.37 -4.45
C SER A 42 7.33 9.57 -4.11
N HIS A 43 7.75 10.80 -3.80
CA HIS A 43 9.10 11.10 -3.32
C HIS A 43 9.43 10.41 -2.00
N THR A 44 8.45 10.32 -1.10
CA THR A 44 8.58 9.56 0.15
C THR A 44 8.85 8.09 -0.15
N ILE A 45 8.04 7.46 -1.01
CA ILE A 45 8.22 6.05 -1.42
C ILE A 45 9.57 5.83 -2.13
N ASP A 46 9.93 6.71 -3.07
CA ASP A 46 11.21 6.69 -3.79
C ASP A 46 12.40 6.69 -2.81
N SER A 47 12.32 7.48 -1.74
CA SER A 47 13.39 7.59 -0.73
C SER A 47 13.64 6.27 0.01
N TYR A 48 12.60 5.47 0.28
CA TYR A 48 12.74 4.15 0.90
C TYR A 48 13.22 3.08 -0.09
N LEU A 49 12.84 3.20 -1.37
CA LEU A 49 13.20 2.24 -2.41
C LEU A 49 14.61 2.45 -2.97
N ALA A 50 15.11 3.68 -2.98
CA ALA A 50 16.41 4.06 -3.55
C ALA A 50 17.60 3.29 -2.95
N GLY A 51 17.46 2.77 -1.73
CA GLY A 51 18.50 1.95 -1.09
C GLY A 51 18.60 0.52 -1.62
N ARG A 52 17.58 0.01 -2.33
CA ARG A 52 17.48 -1.41 -2.72
C ARG A 52 17.16 -1.64 -4.19
N TYR A 53 16.36 -0.78 -4.80
CA TYR A 53 15.92 -0.92 -6.19
C TYR A 53 16.51 0.19 -7.06
N ALA A 54 16.85 -0.14 -8.31
CA ALA A 54 17.21 0.86 -9.30
C ALA A 54 15.94 1.61 -9.74
N LEU A 55 15.95 2.92 -9.53
CA LEU A 55 14.89 3.82 -10.00
C LEU A 55 15.24 4.34 -11.41
N PRO A 56 14.26 4.48 -12.31
CA PRO A 56 12.83 4.23 -12.13
C PRO A 56 12.45 2.73 -12.23
N LEU A 57 11.47 2.31 -11.42
CA LEU A 57 10.91 0.96 -11.47
C LEU A 57 10.22 0.70 -12.82
N ALA A 58 10.50 -0.45 -13.44
CA ALA A 58 9.91 -0.82 -14.74
C ALA A 58 8.42 -1.22 -14.64
N VAL A 59 8.02 -1.81 -13.51
CA VAL A 59 6.65 -2.20 -13.22
C VAL A 59 6.30 -1.68 -11.83
N VAL A 60 5.23 -0.89 -11.73
CA VAL A 60 4.70 -0.41 -10.45
C VAL A 60 3.66 -1.43 -9.98
N PRO A 61 3.93 -2.20 -8.91
CA PRO A 61 2.93 -3.10 -8.35
C PRO A 61 1.78 -2.31 -7.72
N ALA A 62 0.55 -2.84 -7.85
CA ALA A 62 -0.67 -2.23 -7.28
C ALA A 62 -0.59 -1.97 -5.77
N VAL A 63 0.29 -2.68 -5.06
CA VAL A 63 0.57 -2.46 -3.64
C VAL A 63 1.21 -1.08 -3.40
N LEU A 64 2.19 -0.69 -4.21
CA LEU A 64 2.82 0.63 -4.09
C LEU A 64 1.84 1.75 -4.45
N GLU A 65 1.03 1.55 -5.49
CA GLU A 65 -0.06 2.47 -5.85
C GLU A 65 -1.01 2.68 -4.66
N ARG A 66 -1.42 1.59 -4.00
CA ARG A 66 -2.28 1.64 -2.81
C ARG A 66 -1.65 2.43 -1.66
N HIS A 67 -0.39 2.16 -1.33
CA HIS A 67 0.31 2.86 -0.26
C HIS A 67 0.56 4.34 -0.60
N CYS A 68 0.83 4.66 -1.86
CA CYS A 68 0.91 6.04 -2.35
C CYS A 68 -0.41 6.79 -2.10
N CYS A 69 -1.57 6.16 -2.39
CA CYS A 69 -2.86 6.79 -2.10
C CYS A 69 -3.10 7.01 -0.59
N TYR A 70 -2.68 6.08 0.28
CA TYR A 70 -2.81 6.25 1.74
C TYR A 70 -1.98 7.43 2.25
N ILE A 71 -0.73 7.54 1.80
CA ILE A 71 0.16 8.63 2.19
C ILE A 71 -0.37 9.97 1.64
N ALA A 72 -0.82 10.00 0.39
CA ALA A 72 -1.35 11.21 -0.23
C ALA A 72 -2.60 11.71 0.49
N ARG A 73 -3.48 10.78 0.93
CA ARG A 73 -4.63 11.13 1.76
C ARG A 73 -4.20 11.80 3.07
N TYR A 74 -3.19 11.26 3.75
CA TYR A 74 -2.69 11.85 4.99
C TYR A 74 -2.14 13.26 4.77
N PHE A 75 -1.39 13.48 3.68
CA PHE A 75 -0.90 14.81 3.32
C PHE A 75 -2.00 15.80 2.94
N LEU A 76 -3.12 15.33 2.38
CA LEU A 76 -4.29 16.17 2.12
C LEU A 76 -5.04 16.52 3.42
N GLU A 77 -5.06 15.64 4.42
CA GLU A 77 -5.72 15.87 5.70
C GLU A 77 -4.92 16.80 6.66
N LYS A 78 -3.81 17.46 6.25
CA LYS A 78 -2.83 18.26 7.06
C LYS A 78 -3.25 18.63 8.51
N ASN A 79 -4.37 19.34 8.71
CA ASN A 79 -4.84 19.86 10.01
C ASN A 79 -6.03 19.10 10.65
N ARG A 80 -6.59 18.09 9.98
CA ARG A 80 -7.72 17.26 10.43
C ARG A 80 -7.49 15.79 10.09
N ALA A 81 -6.26 15.31 10.24
CA ALA A 81 -5.95 13.90 10.05
C ALA A 81 -6.83 13.05 10.98
N THR A 82 -7.66 12.21 10.38
CA THR A 82 -8.45 11.24 11.13
C THR A 82 -7.52 10.21 11.76
N GLU A 83 -7.89 9.65 12.92
CA GLU A 83 -7.10 8.57 13.54
C GLU A 83 -6.91 7.38 12.59
N GLN A 84 -7.87 7.16 11.68
CA GLN A 84 -7.78 6.16 10.63
C GLN A 84 -6.69 6.49 9.61
N ALA A 85 -6.67 7.70 9.04
CA ALA A 85 -5.64 8.10 8.08
C ALA A 85 -4.24 8.10 8.71
N ARG A 86 -4.10 8.47 10.00
CA ARG A 86 -2.82 8.37 10.70
C ARG A 86 -2.35 6.91 10.82
N LYS A 87 -3.25 5.97 11.14
CA LYS A 87 -2.93 4.53 11.20
C LYS A 87 -2.55 3.98 9.83
N ASP A 88 -3.28 4.33 8.78
CA ASP A 88 -2.97 3.89 7.42
C ASP A 88 -1.62 4.45 6.92
N TYR A 89 -1.28 5.69 7.31
CA TYR A 89 0.04 6.27 7.07
C TYR A 89 1.14 5.51 7.82
N GLU A 90 0.97 5.26 9.12
CA GLU A 90 1.96 4.54 9.93
C GLU A 90 2.18 3.10 9.43
N ASP A 91 1.12 2.40 9.04
CA ASP A 91 1.21 1.06 8.43
C ASP A 91 1.95 1.10 7.09
N SER A 92 1.70 2.12 6.27
CA SER A 92 2.38 2.32 4.99
C SER A 92 3.88 2.59 5.18
N ILE A 93 4.28 3.41 6.15
CA ILE A 93 5.69 3.65 6.47
C ILE A 93 6.35 2.36 6.97
N ARG A 94 5.71 1.62 7.88
CA ARG A 94 6.24 0.33 8.37
C ARG A 94 6.39 -0.69 7.24
N PHE A 95 5.46 -0.72 6.28
CA PHE A 95 5.58 -1.56 5.10
C PHE A 95 6.81 -1.16 4.26
N LEU A 96 7.00 0.13 3.99
CA LEU A 96 8.16 0.64 3.24
C LEU A 96 9.48 0.35 3.95
N GLU A 97 9.54 0.46 5.28
CA GLU A 97 10.70 0.06 6.08
C GLU A 97 11.01 -1.44 5.96
N LYS A 98 9.98 -2.29 5.96
CA LYS A 98 10.12 -3.74 5.73
C LYS A 98 10.58 -4.07 4.31
N VAL A 99 10.16 -3.27 3.31
CA VAL A 99 10.63 -3.40 1.94
C VAL A 99 12.10 -2.96 1.81
N ALA A 100 12.46 -1.83 2.42
CA ALA A 100 13.83 -1.33 2.43
C ALA A 100 14.80 -2.30 3.12
N SER A 101 14.40 -2.85 4.28
CA SER A 101 15.15 -3.90 4.99
C SER A 101 15.17 -5.26 4.28
N GLY A 102 14.24 -5.50 3.34
CA GLY A 102 14.15 -6.74 2.58
C GLY A 102 13.37 -7.87 3.19
N ALA A 103 12.69 -7.61 4.32
CA ALA A 103 11.79 -8.58 4.92
C ALA A 103 10.56 -8.84 4.02
N ILE A 104 10.15 -7.83 3.25
CA ILE A 104 9.08 -7.94 2.25
C ILE A 104 9.67 -7.65 0.88
N SER A 105 9.57 -8.63 -0.02
CA SER A 105 9.85 -8.39 -1.44
C SER A 105 8.55 -7.96 -2.11
N LEU A 106 8.62 -7.00 -3.03
CA LEU A 106 7.47 -6.44 -3.76
C LEU A 106 6.78 -7.45 -4.70
N GLY A 107 7.12 -8.74 -4.63
CA GLY A 107 6.65 -9.75 -5.58
C GLY A 107 7.15 -9.49 -7.01
N LEU A 108 8.13 -8.59 -7.19
CA LEU A 108 8.91 -8.46 -8.40
C LEU A 108 9.83 -9.69 -8.49
N ALA A 109 9.24 -10.86 -8.72
CA ALA A 109 9.96 -11.92 -9.36
C ALA A 109 10.52 -11.32 -10.66
N GLU A 110 11.73 -11.73 -11.01
CA GLU A 110 12.50 -11.31 -12.19
C GLU A 110 11.75 -11.46 -13.55
N ASN A 111 10.47 -11.85 -13.55
CA ASN A 111 9.66 -12.27 -14.69
C ASN A 111 8.29 -11.57 -14.80
N GLY A 112 8.17 -10.27 -14.51
CA GLY A 112 7.15 -9.41 -15.12
C GLY A 112 5.66 -9.75 -14.89
N GLU A 113 5.32 -10.68 -14.00
CA GLU A 113 3.94 -10.95 -13.60
C GLU A 113 3.67 -10.31 -12.24
N SER A 114 2.74 -9.36 -12.23
CA SER A 114 2.20 -8.74 -11.04
C SER A 114 1.47 -9.80 -10.23
N VAL A 115 2.15 -10.38 -9.24
CA VAL A 115 1.48 -11.18 -8.21
C VAL A 115 0.66 -10.19 -7.37
N GLU A 116 -0.64 -10.12 -7.66
CA GLU A 116 -1.62 -9.55 -6.75
C GLU A 116 -1.27 -10.06 -5.36
N SER A 117 -1.02 -9.14 -4.42
CA SER A 117 -0.85 -9.51 -3.02
C SER A 117 -2.19 -9.98 -2.48
N GLU A 118 -2.55 -11.21 -2.85
CA GLU A 118 -3.52 -12.00 -2.13
C GLU A 118 -2.97 -12.17 -0.73
N ASN A 119 -3.77 -11.70 0.22
CA ASN A 119 -3.66 -11.91 1.63
C ASN A 119 -3.89 -13.40 1.93
N THR A 120 -3.00 -14.26 1.41
CA THR A 120 -3.00 -15.68 1.67
C THR A 120 -2.46 -15.85 3.06
N VAL A 121 -3.38 -15.78 4.02
CA VAL A 121 -3.23 -16.44 5.31
C VAL A 121 -2.91 -17.90 4.99
N VAL A 122 -1.62 -18.25 5.03
CA VAL A 122 -1.18 -19.65 4.98
C VAL A 122 -1.65 -20.27 6.29
N MET A 123 -2.89 -20.77 6.30
CA MET A 123 -3.32 -21.72 7.31
C MET A 123 -2.61 -23.03 7.01
N GLU A 124 -1.44 -23.21 7.61
CA GLU A 124 -0.83 -24.52 7.72
C GLU A 124 -1.71 -25.36 8.66
N SER A 125 -2.66 -26.09 8.08
CA SER A 125 -3.41 -27.10 8.81
C SER A 125 -2.43 -28.23 9.14
N SER A 126 -1.82 -28.16 10.32
CA SER A 126 -1.12 -29.29 10.92
C SER A 126 -2.05 -30.50 10.84
N GLY A 127 -1.63 -31.48 10.04
CA GLY A 127 -2.43 -32.64 9.67
C GLY A 127 -3.06 -33.32 10.88
N SER A 128 -4.33 -33.69 10.76
CA SER A 128 -5.11 -34.34 11.81
C SER A 128 -4.35 -35.50 12.46
N VAL A 129 -3.95 -35.31 13.72
CA VAL A 129 -3.28 -36.32 14.57
C VAL A 129 -4.20 -37.50 14.93
N TRP A 130 -5.47 -37.48 14.51
CA TRP A 130 -6.48 -38.48 14.87
C TRP A 130 -6.89 -39.39 13.70
N ALA A 131 -5.94 -39.78 12.86
CA ALA A 131 -6.15 -40.94 11.98
C ALA A 131 -6.16 -42.22 12.82
N ARG A 132 -7.37 -42.71 13.14
CA ARG A 132 -7.66 -43.94 13.90
C ARG A 132 -7.11 -45.23 13.26
N ASP A 133 -6.49 -45.12 12.09
CA ASP A 133 -5.85 -46.21 11.34
C ASP A 133 -4.50 -46.65 11.94
N LYS A 134 -3.85 -45.82 12.77
CA LYS A 134 -2.58 -46.16 13.45
C LYS A 134 -2.72 -46.68 14.88
N SER A 135 -3.92 -47.00 15.35
CA SER A 135 -4.11 -47.60 16.68
C SER A 135 -3.80 -49.10 16.65
N LYS A 136 -2.51 -49.47 16.59
CA LYS A 136 -2.09 -50.85 16.92
C LYS A 136 -2.07 -51.02 18.44
N GLY A 137 -3.00 -51.84 18.92
CA GLY A 137 -2.87 -52.74 20.07
C GLY A 137 -2.42 -52.12 21.40
N PHE A 138 -3.38 -52.00 22.32
CA PHE A 138 -3.08 -52.17 23.74
C PHE A 138 -3.78 -53.43 24.25
N ILE A 139 -3.08 -54.07 25.19
CA ILE A 139 -3.24 -55.41 25.78
C ILE A 139 -4.66 -55.80 26.16
#